data_AF-A0AA39Q5M4-F1
#
_entry.id   AF-A0AA39Q5M4-F1
#
_cell.length_a   1.000
_cell.length_b   1.000
_cell.length_c   1.000
_cell.angle_alpha   90.00
_cell.angle_beta   90.00
_cell.angle_gamma   90.00
#
_symmetry.space_group_name_H-M   'P 1'
#
loop_
_entity.id
_entity.type
_entity.pdbx_description
1 polymer ?
#
loop_
_entity_poly.entity_id
_entity_poly.type
_entity_poly.pdbx_seq_one_letter_code
_entity_poly.pdbx_strand_id
1 'polypeptide(L)'
;MRQRTPTPPPASPSRSPSPPPPPPVPSTTRLTQPDDFGVYREYTDWPTHIPKSAHPQLATDRPPHSVFGPGQHSSSHIWAPFENATTFRLLKWFYNSDKKTLEDLDRLVYDVLLQPDFSVHECEDFSAAREARRLDKPDIFNSDDSMEISLSQKEFSWNTEAEAPVVKVEGVWHRSLTEVITSAFQDSSASEFHLKGYKEMWRASEDSPAERIFGEVYTSPAYLEMEEKPTIPPDSAIENVVVPILVYTDSTHLANFGDTSLWPGYLFVGLLSKLLAAMPDVHAAHHFVYIPEVSKSYIGSHNYGC
;
A
#
# COMPACT_ATOMS: atom_id res chain seq x y z
N MET A 1 -58.15 -42.20 -41.48
CA MET A 1 -56.87 -41.46 -41.49
C MET A 1 -56.14 -41.76 -40.19
N ARG A 2 -54.92 -42.32 -40.27
CA ARG A 2 -54.16 -42.85 -39.13
C ARG A 2 -53.58 -41.70 -38.28
N GLN A 3 -53.94 -41.64 -37.00
CA GLN A 3 -53.29 -40.76 -36.02
C GLN A 3 -51.88 -41.27 -35.71
N ARG A 4 -50.87 -40.40 -35.81
CA ARG A 4 -49.48 -40.68 -35.42
C ARG A 4 -49.35 -40.52 -33.90
N THR A 5 -48.87 -41.56 -33.22
CA THR A 5 -48.38 -41.49 -31.84
C THR A 5 -47.01 -40.80 -31.80
N PRO A 6 -46.74 -39.97 -30.77
CA PRO A 6 -45.44 -39.31 -30.61
C PRO A 6 -44.38 -40.28 -30.06
N THR A 7 -43.17 -40.16 -30.60
CA THR A 7 -41.98 -40.93 -30.23
C THR A 7 -41.38 -40.39 -28.92
N PRO A 8 -40.91 -41.24 -27.98
CA PRO A 8 -40.25 -40.76 -26.75
C PRO A 8 -38.85 -40.19 -27.06
N PRO A 9 -38.32 -39.28 -26.23
CA PRO A 9 -37.00 -38.70 -26.40
C PRO A 9 -35.89 -39.75 -26.13
N PRO A 10 -34.70 -39.60 -26.74
CA PRO A 10 -33.60 -40.53 -26.54
C PRO A 10 -33.03 -40.42 -25.12
N ALA A 11 -32.63 -41.56 -24.56
CA ALA A 11 -31.99 -41.66 -23.25
C ALA A 11 -30.60 -40.98 -23.26
N SER A 12 -30.30 -40.20 -22.22
CA SER A 12 -29.00 -39.58 -22.01
C SER A 12 -27.89 -40.64 -21.89
N PRO A 13 -26.70 -40.43 -22.47
CA PRO A 13 -25.60 -41.37 -22.33
C PRO A 13 -25.09 -41.42 -20.89
N SER A 14 -24.92 -42.64 -20.38
CA SER A 14 -24.29 -42.93 -19.09
C SER A 14 -22.87 -42.36 -19.07
N ARG A 15 -22.58 -41.42 -18.14
CA ARG A 15 -21.23 -40.96 -17.87
C ARG A 15 -20.43 -42.10 -17.27
N SER A 16 -19.38 -42.52 -17.96
CA SER A 16 -18.35 -43.39 -17.40
C SER A 16 -17.71 -42.72 -16.17
N PRO A 17 -17.39 -43.48 -15.09
CA PRO A 17 -16.72 -42.92 -13.93
C PRO A 17 -15.35 -42.39 -14.33
N SER A 18 -15.04 -41.17 -13.89
CA SER A 18 -13.72 -40.56 -14.10
C SER A 18 -12.63 -41.41 -13.42
N PRO A 19 -11.45 -41.57 -14.04
CA PRO A 19 -10.35 -42.29 -13.42
C PRO A 19 -9.95 -41.62 -12.10
N PRO A 20 -9.50 -42.40 -11.10
CA PRO A 20 -9.02 -41.85 -9.84
C PRO A 20 -7.84 -40.90 -10.11
N PRO A 21 -7.69 -39.83 -9.30
CA PRO A 21 -6.59 -38.89 -9.46
C PRO A 21 -5.25 -39.63 -9.34
N PRO A 22 -4.22 -39.22 -10.10
CA PRO A 22 -2.89 -39.80 -9.99
C PRO A 22 -2.35 -39.63 -8.57
N PRO A 23 -1.51 -40.58 -8.08
CA PRO A 23 -0.89 -40.46 -6.77
C PRO A 23 -0.04 -39.18 -6.70
N PRO A 24 0.04 -38.51 -5.54
CA PRO A 24 0.86 -37.31 -5.39
C PRO A 24 2.31 -37.63 -5.71
N VAL A 25 2.87 -36.92 -6.69
CA VAL A 25 4.29 -36.98 -7.03
C VAL A 25 5.06 -36.49 -5.79
N PRO A 26 6.12 -37.18 -5.32
CA PRO A 26 6.89 -36.70 -4.19
C PRO A 26 7.57 -35.38 -4.57
N SER A 27 7.04 -34.27 -4.03
CA SER A 27 7.63 -32.95 -4.16
C SER A 27 9.06 -32.99 -3.63
N THR A 28 10.06 -32.71 -4.48
CA THR A 28 11.46 -32.67 -4.05
C THR A 28 11.69 -31.37 -3.29
N THR A 29 11.44 -31.42 -2.00
CA THR A 29 11.64 -30.31 -1.10
C THR A 29 13.13 -29.95 -1.00
N ARG A 30 13.46 -28.66 -1.17
CA ARG A 30 14.83 -28.13 -1.06
C ARG A 30 14.98 -27.29 0.20
N LEU A 31 16.10 -27.45 0.90
CA LEU A 31 16.41 -26.73 2.14
C LEU A 31 17.56 -25.74 1.93
N THR A 32 17.48 -24.57 2.56
CA THR A 32 18.63 -23.67 2.68
C THR A 32 19.53 -24.09 3.84
N GLN A 33 20.75 -23.54 3.88
CA GLN A 33 21.57 -23.62 5.08
C GLN A 33 20.91 -22.81 6.21
N PRO A 34 20.95 -23.30 7.46
CA PRO A 34 20.54 -22.52 8.62
C PRO A 34 21.42 -21.28 8.82
N ASP A 35 20.82 -20.20 9.32
CA ASP A 35 21.55 -19.02 9.78
C ASP A 35 22.14 -19.22 11.20
N ASP A 36 22.79 -18.17 11.73
CA ASP A 36 23.41 -18.18 13.06
C ASP A 36 22.41 -18.44 14.21
N PHE A 37 21.11 -18.31 13.95
CA PHE A 37 20.03 -18.56 14.90
C PHE A 37 19.36 -19.93 14.67
N GLY A 38 19.82 -20.71 13.69
CA GLY A 38 19.25 -22.01 13.34
C GLY A 38 17.97 -21.91 12.49
N VAL A 39 17.70 -20.76 11.87
CA VAL A 39 16.54 -20.56 10.98
C VAL A 39 16.93 -20.93 9.54
N TYR A 40 16.08 -21.72 8.89
CA TYR A 40 16.26 -22.15 7.51
C TYR A 40 14.92 -22.18 6.75
N ARG A 41 15.00 -22.26 5.42
CA ARG A 41 13.83 -22.25 4.54
C ARG A 41 13.66 -23.59 3.83
N GLU A 42 12.42 -24.01 3.70
CA GLU A 42 12.00 -25.20 2.97
C GLU A 42 11.14 -24.80 1.77
N TYR A 43 11.63 -25.06 0.56
CA TYR A 43 10.99 -24.71 -0.71
C TYR A 43 10.43 -25.94 -1.42
N THR A 44 9.20 -25.83 -1.90
CA THR A 44 8.61 -26.81 -2.84
C THR A 44 9.04 -26.54 -4.28
N ASP A 45 9.11 -25.25 -4.65
CA ASP A 45 9.59 -24.75 -5.92
C ASP A 45 10.71 -23.74 -5.67
N TRP A 46 11.82 -23.86 -6.41
CA TRP A 46 12.99 -23.03 -6.14
C TRP A 46 12.84 -21.68 -6.85
N PRO A 47 12.87 -20.55 -6.11
CA PRO A 47 12.67 -19.25 -6.72
C PRO A 47 13.79 -18.88 -7.68
N THR A 48 13.44 -18.17 -8.76
CA THR A 48 14.46 -17.56 -9.63
C THR A 48 15.18 -16.37 -8.95
N HIS A 49 14.51 -15.75 -7.98
CA HIS A 49 14.99 -14.59 -7.25
C HIS A 49 14.77 -14.75 -5.74
N ILE A 50 15.84 -14.57 -4.95
CA ILE A 50 15.77 -14.51 -3.48
C ILE A 50 16.19 -13.10 -3.08
N PRO A 51 15.30 -12.30 -2.46
CA PRO A 51 15.67 -10.97 -1.98
C PRO A 51 16.76 -11.08 -0.92
N LYS A 52 17.65 -10.09 -0.89
CA LYS A 52 18.72 -10.04 0.12
C LYS A 52 18.04 -9.74 1.44
N SER A 53 18.21 -10.62 2.43
CA SER A 53 17.62 -10.44 3.75
C SER A 53 17.89 -9.03 4.28
N ALA A 54 16.83 -8.22 4.35
CA ALA A 54 16.86 -6.91 4.98
C ALA A 54 16.96 -7.11 6.49
N HIS A 55 18.15 -7.46 6.98
CA HIS A 55 18.51 -7.07 8.33
C HIS A 55 18.68 -5.54 8.27
N PRO A 56 17.81 -4.75 8.92
CA PRO A 56 18.05 -3.32 9.00
C PRO A 56 19.39 -3.15 9.70
N GLN A 57 20.37 -2.59 9.00
CA GLN A 57 21.47 -1.96 9.71
C GLN A 57 20.81 -0.86 10.54
N LEU A 58 20.72 -1.11 11.85
CA LEU A 58 20.24 -0.16 12.84
C LEU A 58 21.00 1.15 12.56
N ALA A 59 20.28 2.16 12.05
CA ALA A 59 20.86 3.45 11.75
C ALA A 59 21.54 3.94 13.02
N THR A 60 22.87 4.00 13.00
CA THR A 60 23.64 4.50 14.13
C THR A 60 23.26 5.97 14.30
N ASP A 61 22.59 6.27 15.41
CA ASP A 61 22.33 7.62 15.89
C ASP A 61 23.60 8.47 15.75
N ARG A 62 23.59 9.38 14.78
CA ARG A 62 24.57 10.47 14.76
C ARG A 62 24.05 11.53 15.73
N PRO A 63 24.79 11.89 16.79
CA PRO A 63 24.36 12.98 17.65
C PRO A 63 24.35 14.27 16.82
N PRO A 64 23.39 15.19 17.05
CA PRO A 64 23.43 16.49 16.41
C PRO A 64 24.70 17.19 16.89
N HIS A 65 25.62 17.46 15.96
CA HIS A 65 26.74 18.33 16.22
C HIS A 65 26.18 19.71 16.58
N SER A 66 26.15 20.02 17.88
CA SER A 66 26.01 21.38 18.37
C SER A 66 27.29 22.13 18.01
N VAL A 67 27.26 22.86 16.89
CA VAL A 67 28.40 23.69 16.43
C VAL A 67 28.01 25.16 16.52
N PHE A 68 27.75 25.67 17.72
CA PHE A 68 27.88 27.11 17.97
C PHE A 68 28.39 27.35 19.40
N GLY A 69 29.71 27.52 19.52
CA GLY A 69 30.32 28.23 20.64
C GLY A 69 30.17 29.75 20.46
N PRO A 70 30.26 30.55 21.54
CA PRO A 70 30.10 32.00 21.44
C PRO A 70 31.36 32.63 20.82
N GLY A 71 31.33 32.86 19.51
CA GLY A 71 32.31 33.69 18.82
C GLY A 71 31.99 35.16 19.02
N GLN A 72 32.80 35.87 19.82
CA GLN A 72 32.75 37.32 19.93
C GLN A 72 33.14 37.96 18.59
N HIS A 73 32.16 38.47 17.86
CA HIS A 73 32.39 39.50 16.85
C HIS A 73 31.43 40.66 17.09
N SER A 74 32.00 41.80 17.47
CA SER A 74 31.30 43.08 17.57
C SER A 74 31.02 43.60 16.16
N SER A 75 29.90 43.21 15.55
CA SER A 75 29.36 43.92 14.38
C SER A 75 28.08 44.65 14.79
N SER A 76 28.13 45.98 14.72
CA SER A 76 27.06 46.91 15.12
C SER A 76 25.99 47.07 14.04
N HIS A 77 25.59 45.98 13.37
CA HIS A 77 24.52 46.00 12.39
C HIS A 77 23.36 45.12 12.87
N ILE A 78 22.13 45.57 12.61
CA ILE A 78 20.87 45.02 13.15
C ILE A 78 20.69 43.51 12.88
N TRP A 79 21.43 42.97 11.90
CA TRP A 79 21.32 41.60 11.42
C TRP A 79 22.53 40.72 11.74
N ALA A 80 23.47 41.17 12.59
CA ALA A 80 24.57 40.33 13.07
C ALA A 80 24.04 39.06 13.75
N PRO A 81 24.67 37.88 13.57
CA PRO A 81 25.96 37.61 12.92
C PRO A 81 25.93 37.48 11.38
N PHE A 82 24.80 37.75 10.73
CA PHE A 82 24.63 37.49 9.29
C PHE A 82 25.09 38.68 8.42
N GLU A 83 25.58 38.38 7.22
CA GLU A 83 26.13 39.38 6.29
C GLU A 83 25.09 40.37 5.75
N ASN A 84 23.84 39.94 5.62
CA ASN A 84 22.76 40.76 5.09
C ASN A 84 21.39 40.37 5.66
N ALA A 85 20.40 41.24 5.46
CA ALA A 85 19.05 41.07 5.98
C ALA A 85 18.32 39.86 5.34
N THR A 86 18.64 39.50 4.10
CA THR A 86 18.05 38.36 3.40
C THR A 86 18.44 37.05 4.07
N THR A 87 19.74 36.84 4.29
CA THR A 87 20.29 35.67 5.00
C THR A 87 19.71 35.56 6.40
N PHE A 88 19.64 36.68 7.15
CA PHE A 88 19.01 36.71 8.47
C PHE A 88 17.54 36.28 8.41
N ARG A 89 16.73 36.82 7.48
CA ARG A 89 15.29 36.52 7.38
C ARG A 89 15.04 35.06 7.00
N LEU A 90 15.81 34.52 6.06
CA LEU A 90 15.73 33.13 5.64
C LEU A 90 16.08 32.18 6.79
N LEU A 91 17.21 32.39 7.47
CA LEU A 91 17.62 31.53 8.58
C LEU A 91 16.72 31.69 9.81
N LYS A 92 16.21 32.91 10.09
CA LYS A 92 15.22 33.12 11.14
C LYS A 92 13.93 32.35 10.86
N TRP A 93 13.44 32.36 9.62
CA TRP A 93 12.28 31.56 9.24
C TRP A 93 12.57 30.05 9.33
N PHE A 94 13.75 29.64 8.87
CA PHE A 94 14.19 28.24 8.89
C PHE A 94 14.16 27.68 10.32
N TYR A 95 14.85 28.34 11.25
CA TYR A 95 14.98 27.90 12.64
C TYR A 95 13.70 28.05 13.49
N ASN A 96 12.62 28.59 12.95
CA ASN A 96 11.32 28.60 13.65
C ASN A 96 10.64 27.21 13.66
N SER A 97 11.20 26.19 12.99
CA SER A 97 10.78 24.79 13.19
C SER A 97 11.91 23.81 12.86
N ASP A 98 11.87 22.67 13.53
CA ASP A 98 12.84 21.56 13.48
C ASP A 98 12.62 20.57 12.33
N LYS A 99 11.58 20.78 11.52
CA LYS A 99 11.16 19.86 10.44
C LYS A 99 11.75 20.20 9.06
N LYS A 100 12.61 21.21 8.96
CA LYS A 100 13.18 21.69 7.69
C LYS A 100 14.64 21.27 7.59
N THR A 101 15.07 20.85 6.40
CA THR A 101 16.48 20.56 6.14
C THR A 101 17.18 21.75 5.49
N LEU A 102 18.50 21.85 5.64
CA LEU A 102 19.27 22.90 4.95
C LEU A 102 19.11 22.77 3.43
N GLU A 103 18.97 21.56 2.91
CA GLU A 103 18.68 21.30 1.51
C GLU A 103 17.33 21.89 1.09
N ASP A 104 16.28 21.78 1.91
CA ASP A 104 14.98 22.41 1.64
C ASP A 104 15.08 23.94 1.61
N LEU A 105 15.95 24.54 2.43
CA LEU A 105 16.18 25.97 2.41
C LEU A 105 16.86 26.42 1.12
N ASP A 106 17.84 25.65 0.63
CA ASP A 106 18.47 25.90 -0.66
C ASP A 106 17.43 25.75 -1.80
N ARG A 107 16.62 24.69 -1.79
CA ARG A 107 15.52 24.50 -2.76
C ARG A 107 14.52 25.65 -2.72
N LEU A 108 14.15 26.19 -1.55
CA LEU A 108 13.29 27.38 -1.48
C LEU A 108 13.92 28.58 -2.21
N VAL A 109 15.24 28.77 -2.11
CA VAL A 109 15.90 29.89 -2.80
C VAL A 109 15.98 29.64 -4.30
N TYR A 110 16.52 28.49 -4.72
CA TYR A 110 16.82 28.24 -6.12
C TYR A 110 15.60 27.79 -6.92
N ASP A 111 14.75 26.94 -6.37
CA ASP A 111 13.60 26.35 -7.08
C ASP A 111 12.32 27.19 -6.95
N VAL A 112 12.31 28.22 -6.08
CA VAL A 112 11.15 29.12 -5.90
C VAL A 112 11.55 30.59 -6.07
N LEU A 113 12.33 31.15 -5.15
CA LEU A 113 12.54 32.62 -5.10
C LEU A 113 13.31 33.18 -6.30
N LEU A 114 14.15 32.37 -6.94
CA LEU A 114 14.96 32.75 -8.10
C LEU A 114 14.35 32.33 -9.45
N GLN A 115 13.18 31.69 -9.46
CA GLN A 115 12.53 31.30 -10.71
C GLN A 115 12.04 32.54 -11.47
N PRO A 116 12.12 32.55 -12.82
CA PRO A 116 11.82 33.75 -13.63
C PRO A 116 10.34 34.15 -13.60
N ASP A 117 9.46 33.21 -13.27
CA ASP A 117 8.02 33.39 -13.11
C ASP A 117 7.60 33.66 -11.65
N PHE A 118 8.56 33.69 -10.71
CA PHE A 118 8.27 34.06 -9.33
C PHE A 118 8.18 35.57 -9.16
N SER A 119 7.04 36.05 -8.66
CA SER A 119 6.79 37.47 -8.40
C SER A 119 6.52 37.71 -6.91
N VAL A 120 7.36 38.53 -6.29
CA VAL A 120 7.17 38.94 -4.88
C VAL A 120 5.87 39.74 -4.71
N HIS A 121 5.42 40.47 -5.74
CA HIS A 121 4.17 41.24 -5.69
C HIS A 121 2.93 40.35 -5.57
N GLU A 122 2.96 39.15 -6.15
CA GLU A 122 1.87 38.18 -6.02
C GLU A 122 1.81 37.56 -4.63
N CYS A 123 2.85 37.73 -3.81
CA CYS A 123 2.89 37.28 -2.43
C CYS A 123 2.20 38.25 -1.45
N GLU A 124 1.84 39.47 -1.86
CA GLU A 124 1.28 40.51 -0.96
C GLU A 124 0.00 40.05 -0.28
N ASP A 125 -0.89 39.40 -1.03
CA ASP A 125 -2.15 38.83 -0.53
C ASP A 125 -2.08 37.32 -0.31
N PHE A 126 -0.89 36.70 -0.39
CA PHE A 126 -0.74 35.24 -0.30
C PHE A 126 -1.19 34.71 1.06
N SER A 127 -1.95 33.62 1.01
CA SER A 127 -2.38 32.89 2.19
C SER A 127 -2.29 31.40 1.93
N ALA A 128 -1.34 30.73 2.60
CA ALA A 128 -1.17 29.28 2.50
C ALA A 128 -2.48 28.53 2.80
N ALA A 129 -3.28 29.00 3.77
CA ALA A 129 -4.57 28.41 4.09
C ALA A 129 -5.62 28.60 2.97
N ARG A 130 -5.60 29.71 2.24
CA ARG A 130 -6.51 29.93 1.11
C ARG A 130 -6.13 29.07 -0.09
N GLU A 131 -4.84 28.97 -0.40
CA GLU A 131 -4.37 28.13 -1.50
C GLU A 131 -4.55 26.63 -1.20
N ALA A 132 -4.36 26.21 0.06
CA ALA A 132 -4.71 24.85 0.49
C ALA A 132 -6.20 24.56 0.27
N ARG A 133 -7.09 25.45 0.69
CA ARG A 133 -8.55 25.33 0.45
C ARG A 133 -8.93 25.29 -1.03
N ARG A 134 -8.14 25.91 -1.91
CA ARG A 134 -8.36 25.85 -3.35
C ARG A 134 -8.00 24.46 -3.90
N LEU A 135 -6.96 23.83 -3.36
CA LEU A 135 -6.55 22.47 -3.70
C LEU A 135 -7.50 21.40 -3.15
N ASP A 136 -8.23 21.68 -2.06
CA ASP A 136 -9.23 20.78 -1.47
C ASP A 136 -10.47 20.53 -2.35
N LYS A 137 -10.56 21.23 -3.49
CA LYS A 137 -11.55 20.97 -4.54
C LYS A 137 -10.86 20.39 -5.78
N PRO A 138 -10.20 19.23 -5.68
CA PRO A 138 -9.50 18.72 -6.83
C PRO A 138 -10.53 18.28 -7.87
N ASP A 139 -10.37 18.77 -9.11
CA ASP A 139 -11.11 18.28 -10.28
C ASP A 139 -10.89 16.78 -10.53
N ILE A 140 -9.93 16.16 -9.83
CA ILE A 140 -9.58 14.73 -9.88
C ILE A 140 -10.73 13.84 -9.36
N PHE A 141 -11.61 14.36 -8.48
CA PHE A 141 -12.81 13.64 -8.02
C PHE A 141 -14.06 13.94 -8.85
N ASN A 142 -13.95 14.64 -9.99
CA ASN A 142 -15.01 14.70 -10.99
C ASN A 142 -15.04 13.40 -11.80
N SER A 143 -15.11 12.27 -11.10
CA SER A 143 -15.38 10.98 -11.71
C SER A 143 -16.89 10.84 -11.90
N ASP A 144 -17.31 10.38 -13.09
CA ASP A 144 -18.71 10.03 -13.33
C ASP A 144 -19.05 8.64 -12.75
N ASP A 145 -18.06 7.95 -12.17
CA ASP A 145 -18.25 6.63 -11.58
C ASP A 145 -18.90 6.71 -10.19
N SER A 146 -19.63 5.66 -9.87
CA SER A 146 -20.35 5.52 -8.61
C SER A 146 -20.28 4.09 -8.11
N MET A 147 -20.42 3.92 -6.79
CA MET A 147 -20.56 2.60 -6.18
C MET A 147 -21.75 2.55 -5.24
N GLU A 148 -22.29 1.35 -5.06
CA GLU A 148 -23.33 1.06 -4.09
C GLU A 148 -22.69 0.42 -2.85
N ILE A 149 -22.94 1.00 -1.68
CA ILE A 149 -22.40 0.53 -0.40
C ILE A 149 -23.56 0.14 0.51
N SER A 150 -23.55 -1.10 0.98
CA SER A 150 -24.46 -1.57 2.03
C SER A 150 -24.07 -0.94 3.37
N LEU A 151 -24.99 -0.19 3.97
CA LEU A 151 -24.77 0.47 5.25
C LEU A 151 -25.03 -0.50 6.40
N SER A 152 -23.97 -0.80 7.15
CA SER A 152 -24.13 -1.34 8.50
C SER A 152 -24.60 -0.22 9.43
N GLN A 153 -25.65 -0.48 10.21
CA GLN A 153 -26.19 0.49 11.15
C GLN A 153 -25.70 0.16 12.56
N LYS A 154 -25.17 1.16 13.25
CA LYS A 154 -24.82 1.02 14.66
C LYS A 154 -26.08 0.69 15.46
N GLU A 155 -26.01 -0.32 16.31
CA GLU A 155 -27.11 -0.79 17.18
C GLU A 155 -28.28 -1.50 16.45
N PHE A 156 -28.17 -1.76 15.14
CA PHE A 156 -29.15 -2.55 14.41
C PHE A 156 -28.48 -3.62 13.55
N SER A 157 -28.88 -4.88 13.72
CA SER A 157 -28.41 -6.01 12.91
C SER A 157 -29.50 -6.47 11.95
N TRP A 158 -29.23 -6.38 10.65
CA TRP A 158 -30.04 -7.04 9.63
C TRP A 158 -29.84 -8.56 9.68
N ASN A 159 -30.83 -9.34 9.28
CA ASN A 159 -30.68 -10.80 9.28
C ASN A 159 -29.70 -11.26 8.18
N THR A 160 -29.60 -10.48 7.11
CA THR A 160 -28.70 -10.70 5.99
C THR A 160 -28.16 -9.37 5.47
N GLU A 161 -26.99 -9.40 4.83
CA GLU A 161 -26.40 -8.20 4.20
C GLU A 161 -27.30 -7.61 3.10
N ALA A 162 -28.07 -8.45 2.40
CA ALA A 162 -28.99 -8.04 1.35
C ALA A 162 -30.19 -7.21 1.86
N GLU A 163 -30.51 -7.30 3.15
CA GLU A 163 -31.55 -6.49 3.80
C GLU A 163 -31.02 -5.12 4.25
N ALA A 164 -29.70 -4.90 4.23
CA ALA A 164 -29.11 -3.64 4.65
C ALA A 164 -29.43 -2.51 3.66
N PRO A 165 -29.70 -1.29 4.13
CA PRO A 165 -29.87 -0.13 3.26
C PRO A 165 -28.64 0.09 2.39
N VAL A 166 -28.84 0.28 1.10
CA VAL A 166 -27.77 0.56 0.15
C VAL A 166 -27.74 2.05 -0.14
N VAL A 167 -26.56 2.65 -0.09
CA VAL A 167 -26.33 4.03 -0.52
C VAL A 167 -25.46 4.05 -1.76
N LYS A 168 -25.93 4.79 -2.76
CA LYS A 168 -25.15 5.12 -3.95
C LYS A 168 -24.24 6.31 -3.65
N VAL A 169 -22.94 6.12 -3.81
CA VAL A 169 -21.90 7.14 -3.68
C VAL A 169 -21.43 7.52 -5.06
N GLU A 170 -21.65 8.77 -5.44
CA GLU A 170 -21.19 9.36 -6.71
C GLU A 170 -19.78 9.95 -6.54
N GLY A 171 -19.05 10.15 -7.65
CA GLY A 171 -17.72 10.79 -7.62
C GLY A 171 -16.61 9.85 -7.15
N VAL A 172 -16.81 8.53 -7.26
CA VAL A 172 -15.81 7.55 -6.86
C VAL A 172 -14.71 7.53 -7.92
N TRP A 173 -13.48 7.78 -7.51
CA TRP A 173 -12.32 7.57 -8.37
C TRP A 173 -11.70 6.21 -8.07
N HIS A 174 -11.37 5.44 -9.10
CA HIS A 174 -10.68 4.17 -8.91
C HIS A 174 -9.69 3.86 -10.05
N ARG A 175 -8.76 2.95 -9.79
CA ARG A 175 -7.86 2.36 -10.78
C ARG A 175 -8.12 0.87 -10.91
N SER A 176 -7.82 0.31 -12.07
CA SER A 176 -7.90 -1.14 -12.26
C SER A 176 -6.89 -1.84 -11.35
N LEU A 177 -7.31 -2.88 -10.63
CA LEU A 177 -6.40 -3.67 -9.81
C LEU A 177 -5.21 -4.22 -10.62
N THR A 178 -5.43 -4.59 -11.89
CA THR A 178 -4.34 -5.04 -12.77
C THR A 178 -3.31 -3.96 -13.02
N GLU A 179 -3.74 -2.71 -13.15
CA GLU A 179 -2.85 -1.56 -13.34
C GLU A 179 -2.07 -1.27 -12.06
N VAL A 180 -2.74 -1.32 -10.91
CA VAL A 180 -2.08 -1.10 -9.61
C VAL A 180 -1.04 -2.19 -9.33
N ILE A 181 -1.37 -3.47 -9.58
CA ILE A 181 -0.42 -4.58 -9.47
C ILE A 181 0.74 -4.38 -10.45
N THR A 182 0.46 -4.00 -11.69
CA THR A 182 1.52 -3.73 -12.68
C THR A 182 2.46 -2.61 -12.20
N SER A 183 1.92 -1.52 -11.65
CA SER A 183 2.72 -0.45 -11.05
C SER A 183 3.58 -0.95 -9.89
N ALA A 184 3.04 -1.81 -9.02
CA ALA A 184 3.78 -2.38 -7.90
C ALA A 184 4.98 -3.23 -8.36
N PHE A 185 4.84 -3.98 -9.46
CA PHE A 185 5.94 -4.77 -10.04
C PHE A 185 6.93 -3.93 -10.87
N GLN A 186 6.57 -2.71 -11.26
CA GLN A 186 7.47 -1.75 -11.93
C GLN A 186 8.26 -0.90 -10.93
N ASP A 187 7.82 -0.87 -9.67
CA ASP A 187 8.51 -0.13 -8.62
C ASP A 187 9.84 -0.78 -8.24
N SER A 188 10.80 0.03 -7.80
CA SER A 188 12.11 -0.45 -7.34
C SER A 188 12.03 -1.45 -6.19
N SER A 189 11.02 -1.32 -5.32
CA SER A 189 10.74 -2.23 -4.21
C SER A 189 10.33 -3.64 -4.65
N ALA A 190 9.92 -3.84 -5.90
CA ALA A 190 9.60 -5.16 -6.43
C ALA A 190 10.81 -6.12 -6.40
N SER A 191 12.03 -5.57 -6.40
CA SER A 191 13.26 -6.33 -6.21
C SER A 191 13.37 -6.98 -4.82
N GLU A 192 12.53 -6.61 -3.86
CA GLU A 192 12.47 -7.21 -2.53
C GLU A 192 11.32 -8.23 -2.38
N PHE A 193 10.58 -8.53 -3.45
CA PHE A 193 9.48 -9.48 -3.40
C PHE A 193 9.96 -10.94 -3.31
N HIS A 194 9.32 -11.70 -2.43
CA HIS A 194 9.43 -13.15 -2.35
C HIS A 194 8.47 -13.81 -3.34
N LEU A 195 8.92 -14.00 -4.58
CA LEU A 195 8.08 -14.50 -5.68
C LEU A 195 7.58 -15.94 -5.52
N LYS A 196 8.24 -16.74 -4.67
CA LYS A 196 7.82 -18.09 -4.30
C LYS A 196 7.74 -18.27 -2.80
N GLY A 197 6.71 -18.96 -2.38
CA GLY A 197 6.49 -19.28 -0.98
C GLY A 197 7.45 -20.33 -0.46
N TYR A 198 7.66 -20.30 0.84
CA TYR A 198 8.48 -21.27 1.55
C TYR A 198 7.98 -21.47 2.97
N LYS A 199 8.41 -22.57 3.59
CA LYS A 199 8.25 -22.76 5.04
C LYS A 199 9.48 -22.24 5.74
N GLU A 200 9.29 -21.34 6.69
CA GLU A 200 10.36 -20.88 7.56
C GLU A 200 10.44 -21.79 8.79
N MET A 201 11.58 -22.42 8.98
CA MET A 201 11.78 -23.45 9.99
C MET A 201 12.88 -23.01 10.94
N TRP A 202 12.75 -23.33 12.22
CA TRP A 202 13.77 -23.08 13.23
C TRP A 202 14.19 -24.37 13.90
N ARG A 203 15.47 -24.48 14.21
CA ARG A 203 16.01 -25.60 14.98
C ARG A 203 17.09 -25.10 15.94
N ALA A 204 16.88 -25.31 17.24
CA ALA A 204 17.80 -24.87 18.30
C ALA A 204 19.18 -25.56 18.25
N SER A 205 19.22 -26.85 17.90
CA SER A 205 20.43 -27.67 17.74
C SER A 205 20.15 -28.84 16.80
N GLU A 206 21.17 -29.49 16.22
CA GLU A 206 20.97 -30.60 15.28
C GLU A 206 20.05 -31.71 15.83
N ASP A 207 20.13 -31.96 17.14
CA ASP A 207 19.35 -32.98 17.87
C ASP A 207 17.93 -32.53 18.26
N SER A 208 17.62 -31.23 18.14
CA SER A 208 16.30 -30.69 18.48
C SER A 208 15.30 -30.87 17.34
N PRO A 209 13.99 -31.07 17.65
CA PRO A 209 12.97 -31.06 16.61
C PRO A 209 12.92 -29.69 15.93
N ALA A 210 12.65 -29.69 14.62
CA ALA A 210 12.43 -28.45 13.88
C ALA A 210 11.01 -27.93 14.12
N GLU A 211 10.89 -26.61 14.32
CA GLU A 211 9.62 -25.92 14.56
C GLU A 211 9.30 -24.96 13.42
N ARG A 212 8.00 -24.77 13.13
CA ARG A 212 7.54 -23.86 12.07
C ARG A 212 7.41 -22.44 12.60
N ILE A 213 8.07 -21.49 11.95
CA ILE A 213 7.86 -20.06 12.14
C ILE A 213 6.72 -19.58 11.22
N PHE A 214 5.85 -18.73 11.77
CA PHE A 214 4.79 -18.04 11.05
C PHE A 214 4.99 -16.55 11.19
N GLY A 215 5.02 -15.82 10.07
CA GLY A 215 5.31 -14.39 10.13
C GLY A 215 4.91 -13.57 8.91
N GLU A 216 4.86 -14.18 7.72
CA GLU A 216 4.66 -13.48 6.45
C GLU A 216 3.62 -14.21 5.59
N VAL A 217 2.93 -13.47 4.72
CA VAL A 217 1.86 -14.03 3.86
C VAL A 217 2.41 -15.11 2.94
N TYR A 218 3.54 -14.87 2.27
CA TYR A 218 4.21 -15.84 1.39
C TYR A 218 4.78 -17.07 2.13
N THR A 219 4.78 -17.06 3.47
CA THR A 219 5.11 -18.23 4.30
C THR A 219 3.89 -18.92 4.89
N SER A 220 2.68 -18.42 4.64
CA SER A 220 1.46 -18.95 5.25
C SER A 220 1.00 -20.26 4.58
N PRO A 221 0.38 -21.19 5.32
CA PRO A 221 -0.18 -22.40 4.72
C PRO A 221 -1.16 -22.12 3.59
N ALA A 222 -2.02 -21.11 3.74
CA ALA A 222 -2.99 -20.72 2.73
C ALA A 222 -2.32 -20.24 1.43
N TYR A 223 -1.23 -19.49 1.52
CA TYR A 223 -0.46 -19.07 0.34
C TYR A 223 0.20 -20.26 -0.36
N LEU A 224 0.82 -21.16 0.39
CA LEU A 224 1.46 -22.35 -0.18
C LEU A 224 0.44 -23.25 -0.89
N GLU A 225 -0.76 -23.44 -0.33
CA GLU A 225 -1.86 -24.13 -1.02
C GLU A 225 -2.32 -23.40 -2.29
N MET A 226 -2.28 -22.06 -2.31
CA MET A 226 -2.62 -21.29 -3.51
C MET A 226 -1.58 -21.46 -4.61
N GLU A 227 -0.29 -21.60 -4.29
CA GLU A 227 0.77 -21.84 -5.27
C GLU A 227 0.68 -23.21 -5.96
N GLU A 228 0.01 -24.18 -5.35
CA GLU A 228 -0.19 -25.53 -5.94
C GLU A 228 -1.34 -25.60 -6.95
N LYS A 229 -2.24 -24.60 -6.98
CA LYS A 229 -3.46 -24.59 -7.81
C LYS A 229 -3.26 -24.24 -9.30
N PRO A 230 -2.37 -23.30 -9.69
CA PRO A 230 -2.26 -22.87 -11.08
C PRO A 230 -1.78 -24.02 -11.99
N THR A 231 -2.59 -24.38 -12.98
CA THR A 231 -2.18 -25.31 -14.05
C THR A 231 -1.66 -24.49 -15.23
N ILE A 232 -0.35 -24.34 -15.34
CA ILE A 232 0.28 -23.52 -16.37
C ILE A 232 0.61 -24.39 -17.60
N PRO A 233 0.50 -23.87 -18.83
CA PRO A 233 1.03 -24.54 -20.02
C PRO A 233 2.54 -24.79 -19.89
N PRO A 234 3.03 -25.99 -20.23
CA PRO A 234 4.41 -26.42 -19.97
C PRO A 234 5.53 -25.60 -20.64
N ASP A 235 5.21 -24.67 -21.54
CA ASP A 235 6.18 -23.93 -22.37
C ASP A 235 6.38 -22.44 -21.98
N SER A 236 5.89 -21.97 -20.82
CA SER A 236 6.16 -20.57 -20.42
C SER A 236 7.56 -20.41 -19.84
N ALA A 237 8.44 -19.69 -20.54
CA ALA A 237 9.77 -19.30 -20.04
C ALA A 237 9.71 -18.26 -18.89
N ILE A 238 8.51 -17.91 -18.40
CA ILE A 238 8.25 -16.90 -17.38
C ILE A 238 7.81 -17.60 -16.09
N GLU A 239 8.39 -17.20 -14.96
CA GLU A 239 8.00 -17.70 -13.63
C GLU A 239 6.57 -17.25 -13.30
N ASN A 240 5.74 -18.19 -12.87
CA ASN A 240 4.38 -17.90 -12.42
C ASN A 240 4.38 -17.60 -10.93
N VAL A 241 3.72 -16.50 -10.56
CA VAL A 241 3.71 -15.96 -9.21
C VAL A 241 2.27 -15.73 -8.78
N VAL A 242 1.90 -16.26 -7.62
CA VAL A 242 0.63 -15.89 -6.96
C VAL A 242 0.88 -14.57 -6.25
N VAL A 243 0.01 -13.57 -6.47
CA VAL A 243 0.18 -12.24 -5.88
C VAL A 243 -0.87 -12.04 -4.78
N PRO A 244 -0.51 -12.12 -3.48
CA PRO A 244 -1.42 -11.80 -2.40
C PRO A 244 -1.65 -10.30 -2.35
N ILE A 245 -2.92 -9.91 -2.24
CA ILE A 245 -3.32 -8.50 -2.16
C ILE A 245 -3.94 -8.29 -0.78
N LEU A 246 -3.35 -7.36 -0.01
CA LEU A 246 -3.85 -6.96 1.30
C LEU A 246 -4.55 -5.62 1.16
N VAL A 247 -5.88 -5.63 1.23
CA VAL A 247 -6.72 -4.44 1.02
C VAL A 247 -7.05 -3.80 2.37
N TYR A 248 -6.96 -2.48 2.40
CA TYR A 248 -7.26 -1.67 3.58
C TYR A 248 -7.98 -0.39 3.16
N THR A 249 -8.66 0.20 4.13
CA THR A 249 -9.31 1.50 4.01
C THR A 249 -9.35 2.17 5.37
N ASP A 250 -9.14 3.48 5.41
CA ASP A 250 -9.24 4.29 6.62
C ASP A 250 -9.84 5.67 6.30
N SER A 251 -10.16 6.44 7.34
CA SER A 251 -10.62 7.81 7.15
C SER A 251 -9.38 8.72 7.08
N THR A 252 -9.25 9.48 6.00
CA THR A 252 -8.14 10.43 5.84
C THR A 252 -8.67 11.84 5.61
N HIS A 253 -7.99 12.80 6.25
CA HIS A 253 -8.16 14.22 5.93
C HIS A 253 -7.19 14.53 4.78
N LEU A 254 -7.72 14.99 3.64
CA LEU A 254 -6.95 15.25 2.42
C LEU A 254 -5.86 16.32 2.59
N ALA A 255 -6.05 17.24 3.52
CA ALA A 255 -5.10 18.30 3.81
C ALA A 255 -5.05 18.62 5.30
N ASN A 256 -3.86 18.90 5.82
CA ASN A 256 -3.68 19.49 7.17
C ASN A 256 -4.36 20.85 7.32
N PHE A 257 -4.81 21.46 6.22
CA PHE A 257 -5.35 22.82 6.17
C PHE A 257 -6.71 22.90 5.46
N GLY A 258 -7.37 21.75 5.27
CA GLY A 258 -8.61 21.59 4.52
C GLY A 258 -9.71 20.85 5.27
N ASP A 259 -10.97 21.09 4.88
CA ASP A 259 -12.15 20.48 5.51
C ASP A 259 -12.69 19.27 4.72
N THR A 260 -12.09 18.92 3.57
CA THR A 260 -12.54 17.80 2.75
C THR A 260 -11.99 16.48 3.30
N SER A 261 -12.89 15.55 3.62
CA SER A 261 -12.53 14.19 4.02
C SER A 261 -12.80 13.20 2.87
N LEU A 262 -11.98 12.16 2.77
CA LEU A 262 -12.27 11.01 1.90
C LEU A 262 -11.81 9.71 2.56
N TRP A 263 -12.28 8.60 1.99
CA TRP A 263 -11.85 7.27 2.34
C TRP A 263 -11.01 6.70 1.20
N PRO A 264 -9.67 6.64 1.34
CA PRO A 264 -8.85 5.95 0.37
C PRO A 264 -8.97 4.45 0.62
N GLY A 265 -8.96 3.69 -0.47
CA GLY A 265 -8.60 2.28 -0.44
C GLY A 265 -7.17 2.14 -0.92
N TYR A 266 -6.37 1.41 -0.15
CA TYR A 266 -5.00 1.09 -0.45
C TYR A 266 -4.78 -0.42 -0.43
N LEU A 267 -3.84 -0.87 -1.24
CA LEU A 267 -3.41 -2.26 -1.29
C LEU A 267 -1.92 -2.38 -1.06
N PHE A 268 -1.54 -3.42 -0.32
CA PHE A 268 -0.16 -3.87 -0.19
C PHE A 268 0.01 -5.21 -0.92
N VAL A 269 1.14 -5.38 -1.58
CA VAL A 269 1.53 -6.68 -2.15
C VAL A 269 2.13 -7.54 -1.04
N GLY A 270 1.45 -8.63 -0.68
CA GLY A 270 1.87 -9.53 0.39
C GLY A 270 3.11 -10.38 0.09
N LEU A 271 3.85 -10.07 -0.99
CA LEU A 271 5.16 -10.65 -1.31
C LEU A 271 6.32 -9.83 -0.70
N LEU A 272 6.04 -8.61 -0.25
CA LEU A 272 6.99 -7.76 0.45
C LEU A 272 6.98 -8.10 1.94
N SER A 273 8.15 -8.16 2.58
CA SER A 273 8.19 -8.37 4.04
C SER A 273 7.46 -7.27 4.78
N LYS A 274 6.75 -7.62 5.86
CA LYS A 274 6.06 -6.63 6.70
C LYS A 274 6.98 -5.52 7.22
N LEU A 275 8.27 -5.83 7.43
CA LEU A 275 9.26 -4.88 7.92
C LEU A 275 9.53 -3.79 6.88
N LEU A 276 9.74 -4.17 5.62
CA LEU A 276 9.92 -3.22 4.53
C LEU A 276 8.63 -2.45 4.24
N ALA A 277 7.49 -3.15 4.24
CA ALA A 277 6.18 -2.52 4.01
C ALA A 277 5.82 -1.47 5.07
N ALA A 278 6.36 -1.59 6.29
CA ALA A 278 6.16 -0.64 7.37
C ALA A 278 7.10 0.58 7.31
N MET A 279 8.11 0.59 6.45
CA MET A 279 9.00 1.74 6.29
C MET A 279 8.30 2.82 5.45
N PRO A 280 8.15 4.07 5.95
CA PRO A 280 7.45 5.13 5.23
C PRO A 280 8.05 5.44 3.85
N ASP A 281 9.37 5.36 3.72
CA ASP A 281 10.12 5.73 2.51
C ASP A 281 10.00 4.68 1.38
N VAL A 282 9.47 3.49 1.68
CA VAL A 282 9.27 2.42 0.69
C VAL A 282 7.99 2.65 -0.12
N HIS A 283 7.07 3.48 0.38
CA HIS A 283 5.80 3.79 -0.31
C HIS A 283 5.00 2.54 -0.75
N ALA A 284 5.03 1.47 0.06
CA ALA A 284 4.44 0.17 -0.26
C ALA A 284 2.89 0.16 -0.33
N ALA A 285 2.25 1.23 0.13
CA ALA A 285 0.80 1.39 0.08
C ALA A 285 0.37 1.95 -1.29
N HIS A 286 -0.24 1.12 -2.13
CA HIS A 286 -0.73 1.54 -3.44
C HIS A 286 -2.21 1.92 -3.36
N HIS A 287 -2.52 3.20 -3.61
CA HIS A 287 -3.90 3.67 -3.68
C HIS A 287 -4.62 3.11 -4.92
N PHE A 288 -5.82 2.58 -4.75
CA PHE A 288 -6.64 2.03 -5.84
C PHE A 288 -8.04 2.63 -5.92
N VAL A 289 -8.54 3.26 -4.85
CA VAL A 289 -9.85 3.91 -4.84
C VAL A 289 -9.84 5.11 -3.90
N TYR A 290 -10.62 6.12 -4.23
CA TYR A 290 -10.95 7.25 -3.38
C TYR A 290 -12.47 7.37 -3.34
N ILE A 291 -13.03 7.23 -2.13
CA ILE A 291 -14.48 7.27 -1.90
C ILE A 291 -14.81 8.60 -1.21
N PRO A 292 -15.61 9.47 -1.85
CA PRO A 292 -16.05 10.72 -1.24
C PRO A 292 -16.91 10.48 0.01
N GLU A 293 -16.95 11.48 0.90
CA GLU A 293 -17.85 11.45 2.04
C GLU A 293 -19.31 11.41 1.58
N VAL A 294 -20.07 10.47 2.12
CA VAL A 294 -21.52 10.36 1.85
C VAL A 294 -22.23 11.54 2.50
N SER A 295 -23.04 12.26 1.72
CA SER A 295 -23.74 13.44 2.23
C SER A 295 -24.67 13.08 3.40
N LYS A 296 -24.64 13.91 4.45
CA LYS A 296 -25.45 13.72 5.68
C LYS A 296 -26.96 13.65 5.41
N SER A 297 -27.44 14.10 4.24
CA SER A 297 -28.84 13.94 3.83
C SER A 297 -29.28 12.49 3.66
N TYR A 298 -28.37 11.56 3.33
CA TYR A 298 -28.68 10.13 3.32
C TYR A 298 -28.82 9.56 4.74
N ILE A 299 -28.06 10.09 5.68
CA ILE A 299 -28.08 9.69 7.09
C ILE A 299 -29.30 10.28 7.82
N GLY A 300 -29.71 11.51 7.47
CA GLY A 300 -30.84 12.21 8.10
C GLY A 300 -32.23 11.93 7.52
N SER A 301 -32.33 11.30 6.34
CA SER A 301 -33.63 10.94 5.74
C SER A 301 -34.24 9.66 6.35
N HIS A 302 -33.43 8.86 7.04
CA HIS A 302 -33.87 7.74 7.87
C HIS A 302 -33.84 8.17 9.35
N ASN A 303 -34.81 9.01 9.73
CA ASN A 303 -35.13 9.26 11.15
C ASN A 303 -35.54 7.93 11.81
N TYR A 304 -34.57 7.17 12.29
CA TYR A 304 -34.77 6.15 13.32
C TYR A 304 -34.12 6.71 14.58
N GLY A 305 -34.98 7.04 15.54
CA GLY A 305 -34.73 8.00 16.61
C GLY A 305 -33.49 7.75 17.47
N CYS A 306 -32.89 8.85 17.91
CA CYS A 306 -32.10 8.93 19.13
C CYS A 306 -32.90 8.42 20.35
#